data_AF-A0A1H3M8Q5-F1
#
_entry.id   AF-A0A1H3M8Q5-F1
#
_cell.length_a   1.000
_cell.length_b   1.000
_cell.length_c   1.000
_cell.angle_alpha   90.00
_cell.angle_beta   90.00
_cell.angle_gamma   90.00
#
_symmetry.space_group_name_H-M   'P 1'
#
loop_
_entity.id
_entity.type
_entity.pdbx_description
1 polymer ?
#
loop_
_entity_poly.entity_id
_entity_poly.type
_entity_poly.pdbx_seq_one_letter_code
_entity_poly.pdbx_strand_id
1 'polypeptide(L)'
;MKSDNKIFINNICIETHSITIFFDIDSSEEMQIEAWLENKNKYKPHIFYIDVDNEKRRIVIENQALHSFIKGFPSESFKLSLSTMTKRISYKVSTNLKDIYLDDIDILPTKELLAFNNRESIPKNELLINEQVKIQHENKLELENITVLPVDTLNIGSCFSRSVFKTHEYFNPRYKEFFYLKKTLFHNSFISLFSDPIDFTFSTVEDLITGDAALYVGIEFIKNIDKQFIDSNFKLVVVDNYIDATSPIIKYGSHSFLTYNKYLAESIFKRLFSSCEIIYPGTKQHLELYQKSIVNFRNILTKYNVKNVILIGGRQSQYKINEQTNQISPWTDKMEWILNVNKNWDKVDRIFLEEIPNSIYIDKRTTHWKSDVFSPMIGGASPSHYQSGYYKELFNDIISFLSRDSVDEKRYNQ
;
A
#
# COMPACT_ATOMS: atom_id res chain seq x y z
N MET A 1 22.41 -2.75 -20.20
CA MET A 1 22.09 -1.40 -19.69
C MET A 1 23.19 -1.01 -18.73
N LYS A 2 23.94 0.05 -19.00
CA LYS A 2 24.97 0.55 -18.07
C LYS A 2 24.24 1.00 -16.80
N SER A 3 24.61 0.45 -15.64
CA SER A 3 24.26 1.07 -14.37
C SER A 3 25.09 2.35 -14.30
N ASP A 4 24.49 3.49 -14.59
CA ASP A 4 25.14 4.78 -14.40
C ASP A 4 25.14 5.06 -12.88
N ASN A 5 26.06 4.41 -12.16
CA ASN A 5 26.24 4.65 -10.73
C ASN A 5 26.83 6.05 -10.61
N LYS A 6 26.04 7.00 -10.13
CA LYS A 6 26.48 8.40 -10.04
C LYS A 6 27.30 8.68 -8.79
N ILE A 7 27.24 7.78 -7.79
CA ILE A 7 27.91 7.93 -6.50
C ILE A 7 28.70 6.66 -6.17
N PHE A 8 29.91 6.83 -5.63
CA PHE A 8 30.75 5.74 -5.15
C PHE A 8 31.16 5.99 -3.70
N ILE A 9 30.74 5.10 -2.78
CA ILE A 9 31.13 5.13 -1.38
C ILE A 9 32.51 4.46 -1.26
N ASN A 10 33.52 5.25 -0.90
CA ASN A 10 34.92 4.82 -0.92
C ASN A 10 35.49 4.56 0.47
N ASN A 11 34.96 5.20 1.52
CA ASN A 11 35.50 5.16 2.86
C ASN A 11 34.40 5.38 3.92
N ILE A 12 34.58 4.76 5.09
CA ILE A 12 33.74 4.95 6.27
C ILE A 12 34.66 5.13 7.48
N CYS A 13 34.54 6.25 8.18
CA CYS A 13 35.28 6.54 9.39
C CYS A 13 34.32 6.57 10.59
N ILE A 14 34.72 5.90 11.67
CA ILE A 14 34.01 5.94 12.94
C ILE A 14 34.78 6.87 13.87
N GLU A 15 34.09 7.89 14.33
CA GLU A 15 34.56 8.84 15.33
C GLU A 15 33.79 8.60 16.64
N THR A 16 34.25 9.20 17.73
CA THR A 16 33.65 9.01 19.06
C THR A 16 32.15 9.30 19.07
N HIS A 17 31.69 10.29 18.30
CA HIS A 17 30.29 10.75 18.33
C HIS A 17 29.55 10.57 16.99
N SER A 18 30.24 10.14 15.93
CA SER A 18 29.66 10.08 14.59
C SER A 18 30.29 9.01 13.71
N ILE A 19 29.53 8.58 12.71
CA ILE A 19 30.03 7.85 11.54
C ILE A 19 30.04 8.81 10.37
N THR A 20 31.19 8.92 9.70
CA THR A 20 31.36 9.71 8.48
C THR A 20 31.52 8.76 7.30
N ILE A 21 30.61 8.83 6.33
CA ILE A 21 30.66 8.07 5.08
C ILE A 21 31.10 9.02 3.97
N PHE A 22 32.23 8.73 3.33
CA PHE A 22 32.75 9.53 2.22
C PHE A 22 32.32 8.95 0.89
N PHE A 23 32.03 9.84 -0.05
CA PHE A 23 31.61 9.45 -1.39
C PHE A 23 32.23 10.32 -2.49
N ASP A 24 32.41 9.71 -3.64
CA ASP A 24 32.76 10.38 -4.89
C ASP A 24 31.55 10.47 -5.80
N ILE A 25 31.53 11.48 -6.68
CA ILE A 25 30.49 11.65 -7.69
C ILE A 25 31.12 11.42 -9.07
N ASP A 26 30.59 10.45 -9.82
CA ASP A 26 31.00 10.12 -11.20
C ASP A 26 30.23 11.00 -12.21
N SER A 27 30.20 12.31 -11.95
CA SER A 27 29.52 13.32 -12.75
C SER A 27 30.24 14.65 -12.63
N SER A 28 30.31 15.39 -13.75
CA SER A 28 30.79 16.77 -13.78
C SER A 28 29.77 17.79 -13.28
N GLU A 29 28.52 17.38 -13.08
CA GLU A 29 27.45 18.23 -12.57
C GLU A 29 27.47 18.32 -11.04
N GLU A 30 27.37 19.53 -10.50
CA GLU A 30 27.08 19.75 -9.09
C GLU A 30 25.72 19.13 -8.76
N MET A 31 25.70 18.25 -7.76
CA MET A 31 24.51 17.51 -7.37
C MET A 31 24.29 17.67 -5.87
N GLN A 32 23.16 18.26 -5.49
CA GLN A 32 22.74 18.28 -4.10
C GLN A 32 22.13 16.92 -3.75
N ILE A 33 22.83 16.19 -2.89
CA ILE A 33 22.48 14.85 -2.44
C ILE A 33 21.80 14.96 -1.08
N GLU A 34 20.75 14.16 -0.91
CA GLU A 34 20.11 13.85 0.36
C GLU A 34 20.32 12.37 0.68
N ALA A 35 20.38 12.07 1.98
CA ALA A 35 20.58 10.72 2.48
C ALA A 35 19.58 10.36 3.57
N TRP A 36 19.18 9.09 3.60
CA TRP A 36 18.42 8.52 4.71
C TRP A 36 18.67 7.02 4.80
N LEU A 37 18.41 6.45 5.97
CA LEU A 37 18.23 5.01 6.12
C LEU A 37 16.75 4.69 5.94
N GLU A 38 16.46 3.70 5.09
CA GLU A 38 15.11 3.13 4.96
C GLU A 38 15.12 1.64 5.28
N ASN A 39 14.02 1.14 5.82
CA ASN A 39 13.85 -0.28 6.04
C ASN A 39 13.97 -1.06 4.72
N LYS A 40 14.71 -2.18 4.72
CA LYS A 40 14.82 -3.06 3.56
C LYS A 40 13.47 -3.67 3.17
N ASN A 41 12.60 -3.93 4.14
CA ASN A 41 11.19 -4.18 3.89
C ASN A 41 10.48 -2.84 3.64
N LYS A 42 10.34 -2.50 2.36
CA LYS A 42 9.72 -1.24 1.89
C LYS A 42 8.33 -0.95 2.47
N TYR A 43 7.59 -1.97 2.90
CA TYR A 43 6.25 -1.83 3.48
C TYR A 43 6.26 -1.30 4.93
N LYS A 44 7.44 -1.19 5.54
CA LYS A 44 7.64 -0.55 6.85
C LYS A 44 8.09 0.90 6.65
N PRO A 45 7.34 1.90 7.15
CA PRO A 45 7.64 3.33 6.97
C PRO A 45 8.72 3.83 7.95
N HIS A 46 9.72 3.02 8.27
CA HIS A 46 10.76 3.37 9.23
C HIS A 46 11.93 4.01 8.50
N ILE A 47 12.13 5.30 8.76
CA ILE A 47 13.00 6.18 7.99
C ILE A 47 13.81 7.03 8.95
N PHE A 48 15.11 7.10 8.73
CA PHE A 48 16.03 7.94 9.50
C PHE A 48 16.73 8.90 8.53
N TYR A 49 16.37 10.18 8.58
CA TYR A 49 17.00 11.19 7.72
C TYR A 49 18.42 11.48 8.20
N ILE A 50 19.34 11.74 7.26
CA ILE A 50 20.75 11.97 7.54
C ILE A 50 21.22 13.24 6.84
N ASP A 51 21.96 14.07 7.57
CA ASP A 51 22.58 15.27 7.02
C ASP A 51 23.73 14.94 6.07
N VAL A 52 23.76 15.65 4.93
CA VAL A 52 24.79 15.50 3.89
C VAL A 52 25.53 16.81 3.70
N ASP A 53 26.82 16.79 3.99
CA ASP A 53 27.75 17.87 3.68
C ASP A 53 28.22 17.68 2.22
N ASN A 54 27.46 18.30 1.31
CA ASN A 54 27.68 18.20 -0.13
C ASN A 54 29.00 18.84 -0.58
N GLU A 55 29.47 19.89 0.11
CA GLU A 55 30.75 20.54 -0.18
C GLU A 55 31.93 19.61 0.11
N LYS A 56 31.89 18.93 1.27
CA LYS A 56 32.94 17.99 1.68
C LYS A 56 32.66 16.54 1.25
N ARG A 57 31.59 16.31 0.48
CA ARG A 57 31.16 15.01 -0.04
C ARG A 57 31.13 13.91 1.02
N ARG A 58 30.46 14.20 2.14
CA ARG A 58 30.35 13.29 3.26
C ARG A 58 28.94 13.27 3.84
N ILE A 59 28.53 12.07 4.26
CA ILE A 59 27.30 11.83 5.00
C ILE A 59 27.71 11.63 6.46
N VAL A 60 27.12 12.40 7.37
CA VAL A 60 27.48 12.38 8.79
C VAL A 60 26.29 11.88 9.59
N ILE A 61 26.50 10.78 10.31
CA ILE A 61 25.48 10.15 11.15
C ILE A 61 25.93 10.28 12.60
N GLU A 62 25.15 10.94 13.46
CA GLU A 62 25.41 10.93 14.89
C GLU A 62 25.16 9.54 15.49
N ASN A 63 26.14 9.04 16.25
CA ASN A 63 26.07 7.69 16.84
C ASN A 63 24.84 7.55 17.75
N GLN A 64 24.59 8.53 18.62
CA GLN A 64 23.47 8.48 19.57
C GLN A 64 22.11 8.45 18.87
N ALA A 65 21.93 9.24 17.81
CA ALA A 65 20.71 9.27 17.02
C ALA A 65 20.50 7.94 16.28
N LEU A 66 21.58 7.39 15.68
CA LEU A 66 21.54 6.09 15.02
C LEU A 66 21.18 4.96 15.99
N HIS A 67 21.79 4.90 17.17
CA HIS A 67 21.46 3.91 18.21
C HIS A 67 20.00 4.02 18.64
N SER A 68 19.52 5.25 18.90
CA SER A 68 18.14 5.46 19.32
C SER A 68 17.15 4.97 18.26
N PHE A 69 17.44 5.22 16.98
CA PHE A 69 16.62 4.77 15.87
C PHE A 69 16.64 3.24 15.70
N ILE A 70 17.83 2.62 15.61
CA ILE A 70 17.97 1.16 15.39
C ILE A 70 17.39 0.36 16.55
N LYS A 71 17.55 0.84 17.80
CA LYS A 71 16.97 0.22 18.99
C LYS A 71 15.44 0.28 19.03
N GLY A 72 14.84 1.29 18.38
CA GLY A 72 13.39 1.38 18.22
C GLY A 72 12.79 0.27 17.34
N PHE A 73 13.62 -0.39 16.53
CA PHE A 73 13.20 -1.38 15.54
C PHE A 73 14.04 -2.66 15.61
N PRO A 74 13.98 -3.40 16.74
CA PRO A 74 14.75 -4.62 16.90
C PRO A 74 14.35 -5.65 15.83
N SER A 75 15.34 -6.40 15.33
CA SER A 75 15.19 -7.39 14.25
C SER A 75 14.88 -6.82 12.86
N GLU A 76 15.01 -5.51 12.66
CA GLU A 76 14.89 -4.88 11.35
C GLU A 76 16.25 -4.54 10.73
N SER A 77 16.27 -4.47 9.40
CA SER A 77 17.47 -4.16 8.63
C SER A 77 17.18 -2.94 7.76
N PHE A 78 18.10 -1.99 7.79
CA PHE A 78 18.01 -0.74 7.06
C PHE A 78 19.08 -0.68 5.97
N LYS A 79 18.84 0.16 4.96
CA LYS A 79 19.82 0.44 3.90
C LYS A 79 19.94 1.94 3.71
N LEU A 80 21.15 2.40 3.41
CA LEU A 80 21.38 3.78 2.98
C LEU A 80 20.71 3.99 1.61
N SER A 81 19.99 5.10 1.48
CA SER A 81 19.38 5.57 0.26
C SER A 81 19.79 7.00 -0.02
N LEU A 82 19.99 7.30 -1.30
CA LEU A 82 20.44 8.60 -1.78
C LEU A 82 19.46 9.12 -2.83
N SER A 83 19.27 10.43 -2.87
CA SER A 83 18.51 11.09 -3.92
C SER A 83 19.02 12.50 -4.17
N THR A 84 18.66 13.06 -5.32
CA THR A 84 18.51 14.51 -5.44
C THR A 84 17.16 14.92 -4.85
N MET A 85 16.82 16.20 -4.96
CA MET A 85 15.46 16.66 -4.61
C MET A 85 14.35 15.92 -5.37
N THR A 86 14.62 15.50 -6.61
CA THR A 86 13.61 15.02 -7.55
C THR A 86 13.74 13.55 -7.93
N LYS A 87 14.92 12.93 -7.76
CA LYS A 87 15.21 11.59 -8.29
C LYS A 87 16.08 10.75 -7.36
N ARG A 88 15.77 9.45 -7.26
CA ARG A 88 16.64 8.47 -6.59
C ARG A 88 17.99 8.34 -7.27
N ILE A 89 19.06 8.26 -6.48
CA ILE A 89 20.42 8.06 -6.98
C ILE A 89 20.87 6.64 -6.65
N SER A 90 21.36 5.92 -7.66
CA SER A 90 22.07 4.65 -7.47
C SER A 90 23.52 4.91 -7.09
N TYR A 91 24.04 4.12 -6.15
CA TYR A 91 25.42 4.17 -5.72
C TYR A 91 26.05 2.77 -5.70
N LYS A 92 27.38 2.74 -5.64
CA LYS A 92 28.18 1.54 -5.37
C LYS A 92 28.99 1.74 -4.11
N VAL A 93 29.33 0.63 -3.47
CA VAL A 93 30.21 0.61 -2.30
C VAL A 93 31.51 -0.08 -2.69
N SER A 94 32.63 0.49 -2.26
CA SER A 94 33.96 -0.08 -2.45
C SER A 94 34.04 -1.48 -1.85
N THR A 95 34.55 -2.44 -2.63
CA THR A 95 34.75 -3.84 -2.19
C THR A 95 35.86 -3.99 -1.15
N ASN A 96 36.64 -2.93 -0.92
CA ASN A 96 37.72 -2.92 0.07
C ASN A 96 37.22 -2.52 1.47
N LEU A 97 35.97 -2.06 1.59
CA LEU A 97 35.37 -1.73 2.88
C LEU A 97 35.06 -3.02 3.64
N LYS A 98 35.48 -3.04 4.90
CA LYS A 98 35.22 -4.14 5.83
C LYS A 98 33.92 -3.88 6.59
N ASP A 99 33.33 -4.95 7.11
CA ASP A 99 32.24 -4.86 8.06
C ASP A 99 32.67 -4.00 9.26
N ILE A 100 31.77 -3.12 9.66
CA ILE A 100 31.96 -2.19 10.76
C ILE A 100 30.99 -2.57 11.88
N TYR A 101 31.50 -2.53 13.10
CA TYR A 101 30.77 -2.90 14.30
C TYR A 101 30.78 -1.73 15.27
N LEU A 102 29.61 -1.12 15.49
CA LEU A 102 29.40 -0.02 16.42
C LEU A 102 28.40 -0.49 17.49
N ASP A 103 28.90 -0.87 18.66
CA ASP A 103 28.14 -1.49 19.76
C ASP A 103 27.24 -2.65 19.29
N ASP A 104 25.92 -2.44 19.24
CA ASP A 104 24.87 -3.37 18.82
C ASP A 104 24.47 -3.22 17.33
N ILE A 105 25.18 -2.39 16.57
CA ILE A 105 24.89 -2.10 15.16
C ILE A 105 25.99 -2.67 14.26
N ASP A 106 25.58 -3.51 13.32
CA ASP A 106 26.42 -3.99 12.24
C ASP A 106 26.20 -3.12 10.99
N ILE A 107 27.26 -2.49 10.49
CA ILE A 107 27.28 -1.74 9.23
C ILE A 107 27.98 -2.60 8.19
N LEU A 108 27.19 -3.15 7.26
CA LEU A 108 27.63 -4.17 6.32
C LEU A 108 27.70 -3.58 4.89
N PRO A 109 28.90 -3.29 4.37
CA PRO A 109 29.06 -2.88 2.99
C PRO A 109 28.88 -4.07 2.05
N THR A 110 28.01 -3.92 1.05
CA THR A 110 27.93 -4.83 -0.09
C THR A 110 28.15 -4.04 -1.36
N LYS A 111 28.51 -4.69 -2.47
CA LYS A 111 28.74 -4.01 -3.76
C LYS A 111 27.62 -3.05 -4.16
N GLU A 112 26.37 -3.35 -3.77
CA GLU A 112 25.17 -2.65 -4.21
C GLU A 112 24.51 -1.77 -3.14
N LEU A 113 24.78 -2.01 -1.85
CA LEU A 113 24.19 -1.22 -0.76
C LEU A 113 25.05 -1.23 0.50
N LEU A 114 24.86 -0.20 1.33
CA LEU A 114 25.33 -0.16 2.71
C LEU A 114 24.16 -0.48 3.65
N ALA A 115 24.26 -1.59 4.39
CA ALA A 115 23.22 -2.03 5.32
C ALA A 115 23.55 -1.69 6.76
N PHE A 116 22.52 -1.42 7.56
CA PHE A 116 22.59 -1.18 9.00
C PHE A 116 21.65 -2.17 9.68
N ASN A 117 22.21 -3.05 10.51
CA ASN A 117 21.45 -4.12 11.17
C ASN A 117 21.63 -4.02 12.68
N ASN A 118 20.57 -4.30 13.42
CA ASN A 118 20.70 -4.57 14.85
C ASN A 118 21.22 -6.01 15.05
N ARG A 119 22.30 -6.17 15.81
CA ARG A 119 22.88 -7.47 16.18
C ARG A 119 22.01 -8.22 17.20
N GLU A 120 21.27 -7.49 18.04
CA GLU A 120 20.29 -8.06 18.95
C GLU A 120 18.99 -8.39 18.20
N SER A 121 19.00 -9.46 17.41
CA SER A 121 17.75 -10.03 16.91
C SER A 121 17.10 -10.85 18.03
N ILE A 122 16.10 -10.29 18.69
CA ILE A 122 15.23 -11.08 19.56
C ILE A 122 14.20 -11.77 18.66
N PRO A 123 14.16 -13.12 18.61
CA PRO A 123 13.07 -13.80 17.93
C PRO A 123 11.76 -13.43 18.63
N LYS A 124 10.83 -12.83 17.90
CA LYS A 124 9.45 -12.69 18.38
C LYS A 124 8.80 -14.07 18.33
N ASN A 125 8.76 -14.75 19.47
CA ASN A 125 7.91 -15.91 19.67
C ASN A 125 6.49 -15.44 20.01
N GLU A 126 5.78 -14.90 19.01
CA GLU A 126 4.34 -14.68 19.15
C GLU A 126 3.59 -15.91 18.62
N LEU A 127 2.61 -16.37 19.40
CA LEU A 127 1.67 -17.40 18.95
C LEU A 127 0.86 -16.85 17.78
N LEU A 128 1.05 -17.44 16.61
CA LEU A 128 0.30 -17.10 15.40
C LEU A 128 -1.13 -17.65 15.50
N ILE A 129 -2.08 -16.78 15.84
CA ILE A 129 -3.51 -17.14 15.95
C ILE A 129 -4.25 -16.58 14.73
N ASN A 130 -4.86 -17.47 13.95
CA ASN A 130 -5.81 -17.09 12.91
C ASN A 130 -7.18 -16.79 13.55
N GLU A 131 -7.31 -15.60 14.10
CA GLU A 131 -8.57 -15.13 14.66
C GLU A 131 -9.47 -14.58 13.55
N GLN A 132 -10.77 -14.87 13.62
CA GLN A 132 -11.78 -14.25 12.77
C GLN A 132 -12.75 -13.45 13.62
N VAL A 133 -12.87 -12.16 13.33
CA VAL A 133 -13.87 -11.33 13.98
C VAL A 133 -15.23 -11.69 13.39
N LYS A 134 -16.19 -11.98 14.26
CA LYS A 134 -17.56 -12.26 13.85
C LYS A 134 -18.16 -11.01 13.23
N ILE A 135 -18.66 -11.15 12.01
CA ILE A 135 -19.43 -10.13 11.30
C ILE A 135 -20.82 -10.70 11.11
N GLN A 136 -21.83 -10.00 11.62
CA GLN A 136 -23.24 -10.28 11.39
C GLN A 136 -23.79 -9.11 10.58
N HIS A 137 -24.17 -9.38 9.35
CA HIS A 137 -24.67 -8.36 8.41
C HIS A 137 -25.76 -8.96 7.55
N GLU A 138 -26.87 -8.26 7.43
CA GLU A 138 -27.98 -8.66 6.58
C GLU A 138 -27.90 -7.85 5.29
N ASN A 139 -27.69 -8.55 4.17
CA ASN A 139 -27.65 -7.92 2.87
C ASN A 139 -29.03 -7.48 2.42
N LYS A 140 -29.09 -6.34 1.73
CA LYS A 140 -30.22 -6.07 0.83
C LYS A 140 -30.22 -7.07 -0.33
N LEU A 141 -31.41 -7.35 -0.86
CA LEU A 141 -31.61 -8.38 -1.88
C LEU A 141 -31.14 -7.97 -3.28
N GLU A 142 -31.15 -6.67 -3.58
CA GLU A 142 -30.83 -6.14 -4.92
C GLU A 142 -30.25 -4.73 -4.87
N LEU A 143 -29.65 -4.32 -5.98
CA LEU A 143 -29.22 -2.96 -6.25
C LEU A 143 -30.43 -2.10 -6.62
N GLU A 144 -30.58 -0.97 -5.93
CA GLU A 144 -31.74 -0.11 -6.06
C GLU A 144 -31.62 0.81 -7.27
N ASN A 145 -32.74 1.03 -7.95
CA ASN A 145 -32.89 2.02 -9.04
C ASN A 145 -31.84 1.84 -10.17
N ILE A 146 -31.43 0.60 -10.43
CA ILE A 146 -30.63 0.26 -11.60
C ILE A 146 -31.58 -0.16 -12.71
N THR A 147 -31.73 0.69 -13.72
CA THR A 147 -32.60 0.46 -14.88
C THR A 147 -31.84 0.51 -16.20
N VAL A 148 -30.54 0.84 -16.19
CA VAL A 148 -29.70 0.94 -17.38
C VAL A 148 -28.35 0.31 -17.09
N LEU A 149 -27.85 -0.47 -18.05
CA LEU A 149 -26.50 -1.03 -18.07
C LEU A 149 -25.68 -0.40 -19.21
N PRO A 150 -24.37 -0.20 -19.04
CA PRO A 150 -23.58 -0.53 -17.84
C PRO A 150 -23.79 0.48 -16.70
N VAL A 151 -23.72 0.01 -15.45
CA VAL A 151 -23.86 0.85 -14.24
C VAL A 151 -22.61 1.70 -14.05
N ASP A 152 -22.79 3.01 -13.83
CA ASP A 152 -21.72 3.94 -13.50
C ASP A 152 -21.11 3.64 -12.12
N THR A 153 -19.90 3.08 -12.12
CA THR A 153 -19.28 2.49 -10.92
C THR A 153 -18.03 3.25 -10.50
N LEU A 154 -17.93 3.50 -9.19
CA LEU A 154 -16.69 3.86 -8.50
C LEU A 154 -16.11 2.61 -7.82
N ASN A 155 -14.81 2.39 -7.97
CA ASN A 155 -14.10 1.41 -7.15
C ASN A 155 -13.13 2.12 -6.19
N ILE A 156 -13.26 1.83 -4.89
CA ILE A 156 -12.30 2.27 -3.86
C ILE A 156 -11.69 1.02 -3.27
N GLY A 157 -10.43 0.73 -3.55
CA GLY A 157 -9.86 -0.49 -3.02
C GLY A 157 -8.53 -0.89 -3.64
N SER A 158 -8.36 -2.19 -3.75
CA SER A 158 -7.09 -2.81 -4.06
C SER A 158 -7.25 -3.79 -5.22
N CYS A 159 -6.28 -4.68 -5.33
CA CYS A 159 -6.24 -5.68 -6.37
C CYS A 159 -7.33 -6.76 -6.19
N PHE A 160 -7.95 -6.87 -5.00
CA PHE A 160 -9.10 -7.73 -4.71
C PHE A 160 -10.36 -7.31 -5.48
N SER A 161 -10.78 -6.04 -5.35
CA SER A 161 -11.98 -5.54 -6.05
C SER A 161 -11.68 -5.04 -7.45
N ARG A 162 -10.60 -4.27 -7.66
CA ARG A 162 -10.28 -3.67 -8.96
C ARG A 162 -10.09 -4.72 -10.05
N SER A 163 -9.50 -5.86 -9.72
CA SER A 163 -9.19 -6.89 -10.72
C SER A 163 -10.42 -7.59 -11.28
N VAL A 164 -11.55 -7.53 -10.56
CA VAL A 164 -12.85 -7.97 -11.10
C VAL A 164 -13.20 -7.21 -12.37
N PHE A 165 -12.84 -5.92 -12.45
CA PHE A 165 -13.11 -5.03 -13.58
C PHE A 165 -11.94 -4.95 -14.58
N LYS A 166 -11.31 -6.09 -14.91
CA LYS A 166 -10.26 -6.19 -15.91
C LYS A 166 -10.70 -7.06 -17.10
N THR A 167 -10.28 -6.65 -18.29
CA THR A 167 -10.67 -7.31 -19.55
C THR A 167 -9.83 -8.54 -19.91
N HIS A 168 -8.77 -8.85 -19.15
CA HIS A 168 -7.92 -10.00 -19.39
C HIS A 168 -8.67 -11.31 -19.04
N GLU A 169 -8.45 -12.41 -19.78
CA GLU A 169 -9.20 -13.68 -19.66
C GLU A 169 -9.13 -14.35 -18.28
N TYR A 170 -8.03 -14.10 -17.59
CA TYR A 170 -7.85 -14.48 -16.19
C TYR A 170 -8.91 -13.86 -15.25
N PHE A 171 -9.44 -12.69 -15.59
CA PHE A 171 -10.47 -11.99 -14.82
C PHE A 171 -11.83 -12.09 -15.51
N ASN A 172 -12.46 -10.96 -15.86
CA ASN A 172 -13.81 -10.91 -16.40
C ASN A 172 -13.86 -10.03 -17.67
N PRO A 173 -13.46 -10.55 -18.85
CA PRO A 173 -13.44 -9.82 -20.12
C PRO A 173 -14.72 -9.03 -20.44
N ARG A 174 -15.87 -9.56 -20.01
CA ARG A 174 -17.22 -9.06 -20.28
C ARG A 174 -17.77 -8.08 -19.24
N TYR A 175 -16.99 -7.68 -18.22
CA TYR A 175 -17.52 -6.84 -17.14
C TYR A 175 -18.14 -5.51 -17.65
N LYS A 176 -17.61 -4.96 -18.76
CA LYS A 176 -18.09 -3.71 -19.37
C LYS A 176 -19.52 -3.80 -19.90
N GLU A 177 -20.07 -5.01 -20.04
CA GLU A 177 -21.49 -5.20 -20.33
C GLU A 177 -22.36 -4.82 -19.12
N PHE A 178 -21.83 -4.85 -17.91
CA PHE A 178 -22.60 -4.64 -16.68
C PHE A 178 -22.18 -3.38 -15.94
N PHE A 179 -20.90 -3.00 -16.00
CA PHE A 179 -20.35 -1.90 -15.21
C PHE A 179 -19.43 -1.02 -16.04
N TYR A 180 -19.59 0.29 -15.89
CA TYR A 180 -18.70 1.30 -16.44
C TYR A 180 -17.88 1.90 -15.30
N LEU A 181 -16.63 1.45 -15.19
CA LEU A 181 -15.73 1.89 -14.13
C LEU A 181 -15.22 3.31 -14.42
N LYS A 182 -15.98 4.32 -14.00
CA LYS A 182 -15.68 5.74 -14.22
C LYS A 182 -14.43 6.20 -13.47
N LYS A 183 -14.20 5.64 -12.27
CA LYS A 183 -13.04 5.98 -11.44
C LYS A 183 -12.58 4.81 -10.59
N THR A 184 -11.28 4.77 -10.32
CA THR A 184 -10.67 3.89 -9.33
C THR A 184 -9.81 4.72 -8.38
N LEU A 185 -10.07 4.59 -7.08
CA LEU A 185 -9.18 5.04 -6.02
C LEU A 185 -8.43 3.79 -5.52
N PHE A 186 -7.17 3.66 -5.93
CA PHE A 186 -6.40 2.42 -5.79
C PHE A 186 -5.33 2.56 -4.72
N HIS A 187 -5.39 1.72 -3.69
CA HIS A 187 -4.50 1.77 -2.52
C HIS A 187 -4.52 3.14 -1.79
N ASN A 188 -5.71 3.72 -1.62
CA ASN A 188 -5.92 4.93 -0.83
C ASN A 188 -6.77 4.58 0.40
N SER A 189 -6.28 4.86 1.60
CA SER A 189 -7.03 4.71 2.85
C SER A 189 -8.15 5.73 2.94
N PHE A 190 -9.29 5.34 3.51
CA PHE A 190 -10.36 6.29 3.83
C PHE A 190 -9.87 7.42 4.76
N ILE A 191 -8.97 7.11 5.70
CA ILE A 191 -8.35 8.11 6.59
C ILE A 191 -7.65 9.20 5.78
N SER A 192 -6.87 8.79 4.78
CA SER A 192 -6.19 9.72 3.89
C SER A 192 -7.20 10.48 3.03
N LEU A 193 -8.13 9.80 2.36
CA LEU A 193 -9.06 10.42 1.41
C LEU A 193 -9.95 11.50 2.03
N PHE A 194 -10.31 11.36 3.31
CA PHE A 194 -11.21 12.25 4.04
C PHE A 194 -10.48 13.16 5.05
N SER A 195 -9.18 13.36 4.83
CA SER A 195 -8.34 14.28 5.60
C SER A 195 -8.11 15.59 4.86
N ASP A 196 -7.49 16.56 5.54
CA ASP A 196 -7.15 17.84 4.94
C ASP A 196 -6.07 17.68 3.84
N PRO A 197 -6.12 18.50 2.77
CA PRO A 197 -5.09 18.53 1.75
C PRO A 197 -3.69 18.74 2.31
N ILE A 198 -2.70 18.25 1.57
CA ILE A 198 -1.29 18.44 1.91
C ILE A 198 -0.70 19.39 0.90
N ASP A 199 -0.21 20.52 1.41
CA ASP A 199 0.46 21.55 0.62
C ASP A 199 1.89 21.09 0.28
N PHE A 200 1.98 20.15 -0.65
CA PHE A 200 3.25 19.64 -1.16
C PHE A 200 3.21 19.50 -2.69
N THR A 201 4.29 19.96 -3.33
CA THR A 201 4.46 19.84 -4.79
C THR A 201 5.05 18.47 -5.15
N PHE A 202 4.26 17.39 -5.01
CA PHE A 202 4.72 16.03 -5.34
C PHE A 202 5.09 15.89 -6.82
N SER A 203 4.62 16.82 -7.66
CA SER A 203 4.86 16.84 -9.10
C SER A 203 6.32 17.05 -9.51
N THR A 204 7.20 17.43 -8.58
CA THR A 204 8.65 17.51 -8.84
C THR A 204 9.37 16.18 -8.59
N VAL A 205 8.71 15.20 -7.97
CA VAL A 205 9.30 13.90 -7.64
C VAL A 205 9.02 12.91 -8.78
N GLU A 206 10.07 12.52 -9.51
CA GLU A 206 9.98 11.76 -10.76
C GLU A 206 9.19 10.44 -10.61
N ASP A 207 9.41 9.73 -9.51
CA ASP A 207 8.78 8.42 -9.25
C ASP A 207 7.28 8.51 -8.86
N LEU A 208 6.76 9.71 -8.57
CA LEU A 208 5.34 9.95 -8.30
C LEU A 208 4.57 10.44 -9.52
N ILE A 209 5.26 10.94 -10.55
CA ILE A 209 4.65 11.46 -11.78
C ILE A 209 4.82 10.53 -12.99
N THR A 210 5.36 9.33 -12.78
CA THR A 210 5.57 8.34 -13.84
C THR A 210 4.82 7.03 -13.55
N GLY A 211 4.54 6.27 -14.60
CA GLY A 211 3.88 4.96 -14.51
C GLY A 211 2.52 4.98 -13.80
N ASP A 212 2.20 3.90 -13.09
CA ASP A 212 0.95 3.77 -12.32
C ASP A 212 0.84 4.81 -11.19
N ALA A 213 1.95 5.29 -10.63
CA ALA A 213 1.93 6.25 -9.53
C ALA A 213 1.22 7.55 -9.94
N ALA A 214 1.52 8.04 -11.16
CA ALA A 214 0.90 9.24 -11.73
C ALA A 214 -0.64 9.18 -11.79
N LEU A 215 -1.21 7.97 -11.88
CA LEU A 215 -2.66 7.77 -11.98
C LEU A 215 -3.36 7.83 -10.61
N TYR A 216 -2.68 7.42 -9.54
CA TYR A 216 -3.33 7.10 -8.27
C TYR A 216 -2.84 7.93 -7.09
N VAL A 217 -1.65 8.54 -7.18
CA VAL A 217 -1.04 9.24 -6.05
C VAL A 217 -1.61 10.65 -5.86
N GLY A 218 -2.01 11.35 -6.93
CA GLY A 218 -2.45 12.74 -6.81
C GLY A 218 -3.61 12.98 -5.83
N ILE A 219 -4.53 12.01 -5.70
CA ILE A 219 -5.66 12.11 -4.76
C ILE A 219 -5.20 12.08 -3.29
N GLU A 220 -4.04 11.46 -2.99
CA GLU A 220 -3.44 11.47 -1.65
C GLU A 220 -3.02 12.87 -1.21
N PHE A 221 -2.82 13.82 -2.11
CA PHE A 221 -2.42 15.19 -1.76
C PHE A 221 -3.59 16.16 -1.85
N ILE A 222 -4.38 16.04 -2.93
CA ILE A 222 -5.41 17.03 -3.28
C ILE A 222 -6.71 16.82 -2.48
N LYS A 223 -7.05 15.57 -2.12
CA LYS A 223 -8.23 15.22 -1.30
C LYS A 223 -9.59 15.71 -1.84
N ASN A 224 -9.72 15.86 -3.16
CA ASN A 224 -10.93 16.42 -3.77
C ASN A 224 -12.05 15.38 -4.00
N ILE A 225 -12.38 14.57 -2.98
CA ILE A 225 -13.38 13.50 -3.10
C ILE A 225 -14.73 14.00 -3.59
N ASP A 226 -15.22 15.12 -3.06
CA ASP A 226 -16.47 15.76 -3.52
C ASP A 226 -16.49 15.97 -5.04
N LYS A 227 -15.39 16.47 -5.60
CA LYS A 227 -15.28 16.71 -7.05
C LYS A 227 -15.40 15.41 -7.84
N GLN A 228 -14.82 14.32 -7.34
CA GLN A 228 -14.94 13.01 -8.01
C GLN A 228 -16.41 12.57 -8.14
N PHE A 229 -17.23 12.82 -7.11
CA PHE A 229 -18.66 12.47 -7.12
C PHE A 229 -19.50 13.40 -8.00
N ILE A 230 -19.21 14.71 -7.99
CA ILE A 230 -19.85 15.70 -8.87
C ILE A 230 -19.63 15.34 -10.33
N ASP A 231 -18.39 15.09 -10.72
CA ASP A 231 -18.00 14.92 -12.13
C ASP A 231 -18.50 13.59 -12.71
N SER A 232 -18.76 12.58 -11.86
CA SER A 232 -18.99 11.20 -12.32
C SER A 232 -20.39 10.65 -12.09
N ASN A 233 -21.22 11.25 -11.20
CA ASN A 233 -22.59 10.80 -10.89
C ASN A 233 -22.70 9.27 -10.67
N PHE A 234 -21.85 8.72 -9.81
CA PHE A 234 -21.78 7.29 -9.56
C PHE A 234 -23.12 6.72 -9.09
N LYS A 235 -23.49 5.54 -9.61
CA LYS A 235 -24.70 4.80 -9.21
C LYS A 235 -24.38 3.59 -8.33
N LEU A 236 -23.14 3.12 -8.38
CA LEU A 236 -22.62 2.02 -7.57
C LEU A 236 -21.23 2.39 -7.04
N VAL A 237 -20.96 2.08 -5.76
CA VAL A 237 -19.61 2.07 -5.21
C VAL A 237 -19.25 0.65 -4.78
N VAL A 238 -18.10 0.17 -5.23
CA VAL A 238 -17.53 -1.11 -4.82
C VAL A 238 -16.27 -0.86 -4.00
N VAL A 239 -16.25 -1.36 -2.77
CA VAL A 239 -15.20 -1.13 -1.78
C VAL A 239 -14.53 -2.44 -1.38
N ASP A 240 -13.21 -2.41 -1.18
CA ASP A 240 -12.52 -3.37 -0.31
C ASP A 240 -11.58 -2.64 0.65
N ASN A 241 -11.49 -3.10 1.90
CA ASN A 241 -10.72 -2.43 2.95
C ASN A 241 -9.28 -2.98 3.08
N TYR A 242 -8.72 -3.59 2.03
CA TYR A 242 -7.36 -4.11 2.03
C TYR A 242 -6.36 -3.07 2.50
N ILE A 243 -6.48 -1.83 2.02
CA ILE A 243 -5.47 -0.81 2.27
C ILE A 243 -5.49 -0.33 3.73
N ASP A 244 -6.68 -0.10 4.30
CA ASP A 244 -6.87 0.24 5.71
C ASP A 244 -6.54 -0.95 6.65
N ALA A 245 -6.53 -2.18 6.13
CA ALA A 245 -6.07 -3.36 6.88
C ALA A 245 -4.54 -3.55 6.87
N THR A 246 -3.86 -3.02 5.85
CA THR A 246 -2.46 -3.38 5.54
C THR A 246 -1.46 -2.25 5.72
N SER A 247 -1.83 -1.02 5.35
CA SER A 247 -0.88 0.06 5.15
C SER A 247 -0.95 1.07 6.29
N PRO A 248 0.19 1.44 6.90
CA PRO A 248 0.23 2.51 7.89
C PRO A 248 -0.22 3.84 7.31
N ILE A 249 -0.68 4.71 8.21
CA ILE A 249 -1.01 6.09 7.92
C ILE A 249 0.07 7.01 8.46
N ILE A 250 0.57 7.89 7.61
CA ILE A 250 1.48 8.97 8.00
C ILE A 250 0.64 10.17 8.40
N LYS A 251 0.82 10.66 9.62
CA LYS A 251 0.21 11.90 10.08
C LYS A 251 1.15 13.06 9.82
N TYR A 252 0.80 13.88 8.82
CA TYR A 252 1.62 15.00 8.38
C TYR A 252 1.31 16.29 9.16
N GLY A 253 0.04 16.50 9.47
CA GLY A 253 -0.44 17.67 10.23
C GLY A 253 -1.43 17.26 11.32
N SER A 254 -2.17 18.24 11.85
CA SER A 254 -3.22 17.96 12.84
C SER A 254 -4.35 17.13 12.24
N HIS A 255 -4.73 17.42 10.99
CA HIS A 255 -5.82 16.77 10.27
C HIS A 255 -5.46 16.32 8.84
N SER A 256 -4.16 16.32 8.48
CA SER A 256 -3.68 15.87 7.17
C SER A 256 -2.98 14.52 7.28
N PHE A 257 -3.44 13.54 6.50
CA PHE A 257 -2.96 12.17 6.57
C PHE A 257 -2.57 11.64 5.17
N LEU A 258 -1.58 10.77 5.09
CA LEU A 258 -1.20 10.03 3.88
C LEU A 258 -1.27 8.53 4.12
N THR A 259 -1.74 7.79 3.13
CA THR A 259 -1.60 6.33 3.11
C THR A 259 -0.16 5.99 2.75
N TYR A 260 0.55 5.20 3.56
CA TYR A 260 1.86 4.67 3.15
C TYR A 260 1.71 3.51 2.14
N ASN A 261 1.12 3.83 0.99
CA ASN A 261 0.78 2.88 -0.05
C ASN A 261 2.02 2.42 -0.84
N LYS A 262 1.82 1.46 -1.76
CA LYS A 262 2.91 0.89 -2.58
C LYS A 262 3.70 1.93 -3.38
N TYR A 263 3.10 3.06 -3.75
CA TYR A 263 3.76 4.09 -4.54
C TYR A 263 4.66 4.95 -3.64
N LEU A 264 4.11 5.37 -2.50
CA LEU A 264 4.88 6.10 -1.48
C LEU A 264 5.99 5.27 -0.84
N ALA A 265 5.77 3.96 -0.67
CA ALA A 265 6.77 3.03 -0.15
C ALA A 265 8.02 2.89 -1.04
N GLU A 266 7.88 3.05 -2.35
CA GLU A 266 8.99 2.99 -3.30
C GLU A 266 9.62 4.37 -3.55
N SER A 267 8.81 5.42 -3.42
CA SER A 267 9.21 6.78 -3.74
C SER A 267 10.32 7.30 -2.84
N ILE A 268 11.18 8.18 -3.36
CA ILE A 268 12.07 8.98 -2.53
C ILE A 268 11.32 9.94 -1.61
N PHE A 269 10.07 10.26 -1.94
CA PHE A 269 9.25 11.25 -1.23
C PHE A 269 9.08 10.92 0.26
N LYS A 270 9.07 9.63 0.61
CA LYS A 270 8.93 9.18 2.02
C LYS A 270 9.99 9.74 2.97
N ARG A 271 11.18 10.13 2.47
CA ARG A 271 12.24 10.73 3.29
C ARG A 271 11.79 12.02 3.99
N LEU A 272 10.81 12.72 3.42
CA LEU A 272 10.25 13.96 3.94
C LEU A 272 9.31 13.74 5.14
N PHE A 273 9.00 12.49 5.47
CA PHE A 273 8.14 12.11 6.59
C PHE A 273 8.85 11.32 7.67
N SER A 274 10.18 11.35 7.68
CA SER A 274 11.01 10.65 8.68
C SER A 274 10.67 11.04 10.12
N SER A 275 10.20 12.28 10.33
CA SER A 275 9.80 12.81 11.63
C SER A 275 8.29 12.71 11.91
N CYS A 276 7.50 12.21 10.96
CA CYS A 276 6.05 12.13 11.12
C CYS A 276 5.64 10.97 12.03
N GLU A 277 4.53 11.16 12.74
CA GLU A 277 3.88 10.08 13.50
C GLU A 277 3.30 9.04 12.53
N ILE A 278 3.58 7.77 12.80
CA ILE A 278 3.05 6.63 12.04
C ILE A 278 1.94 5.94 12.84
N ILE A 279 0.77 5.83 12.23
CA ILE A 279 -0.39 5.16 12.81
C ILE A 279 -0.56 3.81 12.12
N TYR A 280 -0.39 2.73 12.87
CA TYR A 280 -0.42 1.37 12.32
C TYR A 280 -1.85 0.80 12.25
N PRO A 281 -2.17 -0.01 11.22
CA PRO A 281 -3.48 -0.64 11.07
C PRO A 281 -3.91 -1.42 12.30
N GLY A 282 -5.19 -1.33 12.63
CA GLY A 282 -5.82 -2.09 13.71
C GLY A 282 -5.52 -1.63 15.14
N THR A 283 -4.67 -0.61 15.32
CA THR A 283 -4.51 0.11 16.60
C THR A 283 -5.77 0.88 16.95
N LYS A 284 -5.96 1.23 18.23
CA LYS A 284 -7.13 2.00 18.67
C LYS A 284 -7.26 3.33 17.90
N GLN A 285 -6.17 4.08 17.81
CA GLN A 285 -6.11 5.35 17.09
C GLN A 285 -6.47 5.18 15.60
N HIS A 286 -5.95 4.14 14.95
CA HIS A 286 -6.29 3.82 13.56
C HIS A 286 -7.79 3.57 13.38
N LEU A 287 -8.39 2.72 14.22
CA LEU A 287 -9.80 2.35 14.11
C LEU A 287 -10.73 3.55 14.36
N GLU A 288 -10.37 4.43 15.31
CA GLU A 288 -11.12 5.67 15.56
C GLU A 288 -11.07 6.65 14.37
N LEU A 289 -9.89 6.82 13.76
CA LEU A 289 -9.74 7.65 12.54
C LEU A 289 -10.48 7.03 11.36
N TYR A 290 -10.38 5.72 11.19
CA TYR A 290 -11.09 4.99 10.14
C TYR A 290 -12.60 5.15 10.28
N GLN A 291 -13.17 4.94 11.48
CA GLN A 291 -14.60 5.11 11.72
C GLN A 291 -15.08 6.52 11.36
N LYS A 292 -14.37 7.57 11.81
CA LYS A 292 -14.67 8.96 11.45
C LYS A 292 -14.68 9.17 9.93
N SER A 293 -13.74 8.53 9.23
CA SER A 293 -13.61 8.63 7.78
C SER A 293 -14.76 7.91 7.05
N ILE A 294 -15.23 6.78 7.57
CA ILE A 294 -16.41 6.10 7.04
C ILE A 294 -17.69 6.91 7.29
N VAL A 295 -17.81 7.59 8.43
CA VAL A 295 -18.91 8.55 8.67
C VAL A 295 -18.89 9.66 7.61
N ASN A 296 -17.72 10.23 7.30
CA ASN A 296 -17.58 11.22 6.23
C ASN A 296 -17.92 10.65 4.85
N PHE A 297 -17.50 9.42 4.57
CA PHE A 297 -17.85 8.74 3.33
C PHE A 297 -19.36 8.52 3.20
N ARG A 298 -20.04 8.09 4.28
CA ARG A 298 -21.51 7.99 4.32
C ARG A 298 -22.16 9.33 3.99
N ASN A 299 -21.66 10.42 4.56
CA ASN A 299 -22.19 11.76 4.28
C ASN A 299 -22.06 12.13 2.79
N ILE A 300 -20.95 11.77 2.14
CA ILE A 300 -20.79 11.92 0.68
C ILE A 300 -21.81 11.08 -0.08
N LEU A 301 -21.97 9.80 0.27
CA LEU A 301 -22.96 8.92 -0.37
C LEU A 301 -24.38 9.50 -0.26
N THR A 302 -24.76 10.00 0.92
CA THR A 302 -26.05 10.67 1.14
C THR A 302 -26.18 11.95 0.31
N LYS A 303 -25.17 12.83 0.35
CA LYS A 303 -25.16 14.11 -0.38
C LYS A 303 -25.37 13.93 -1.88
N TYR A 304 -24.78 12.89 -2.47
CA TYR A 304 -24.87 12.59 -3.90
C TYR A 304 -25.89 11.48 -4.24
N ASN A 305 -26.73 11.09 -3.27
CA ASN A 305 -27.79 10.08 -3.43
C ASN A 305 -27.29 8.74 -4.03
N VAL A 306 -26.13 8.27 -3.57
CA VAL A 306 -25.56 6.99 -3.95
C VAL A 306 -26.05 5.91 -2.98
N LYS A 307 -27.06 5.16 -3.40
CA LYS A 307 -27.73 4.14 -2.57
C LYS A 307 -27.11 2.75 -2.62
N ASN A 308 -26.28 2.50 -3.62
CA ASN A 308 -25.71 1.19 -3.87
C ASN A 308 -24.23 1.16 -3.50
N VAL A 309 -23.93 0.44 -2.43
CA VAL A 309 -22.57 0.21 -1.94
C VAL A 309 -22.40 -1.28 -1.76
N ILE A 310 -21.33 -1.82 -2.34
CA ILE A 310 -20.89 -3.21 -2.12
C ILE A 310 -19.56 -3.15 -1.37
N LEU A 311 -19.50 -3.80 -0.21
CA LEU A 311 -18.25 -4.10 0.49
C LEU A 311 -17.84 -5.54 0.21
N ILE A 312 -16.60 -5.73 -0.23
CA ILE A 312 -15.99 -7.04 -0.44
C ILE A 312 -15.19 -7.42 0.81
N GLY A 313 -15.67 -8.44 1.52
CA GLY A 313 -14.99 -9.01 2.69
C GLY A 313 -13.88 -9.95 2.27
N GLY A 314 -12.66 -9.44 2.18
CA GLY A 314 -11.48 -10.19 1.75
C GLY A 314 -10.58 -10.63 2.90
N ARG A 315 -9.64 -11.53 2.60
CA ARG A 315 -8.49 -11.88 3.45
C ARG A 315 -7.30 -12.16 2.55
N GLN A 316 -6.08 -11.99 3.05
CA GLN A 316 -4.88 -12.56 2.45
C GLN A 316 -4.95 -14.09 2.49
N SER A 317 -4.54 -14.73 1.39
CA SER A 317 -4.42 -16.17 1.36
C SER A 317 -3.22 -16.64 2.17
N GLN A 318 -3.42 -17.64 3.02
CA GLN A 318 -2.33 -18.30 3.75
C GLN A 318 -1.53 -19.26 2.87
N TYR A 319 -2.07 -19.62 1.71
CA TYR A 319 -1.50 -20.62 0.80
C TYR A 319 -1.32 -20.05 -0.60
N LYS A 320 -0.28 -20.53 -1.26
CA LYS A 320 -0.04 -20.33 -2.69
C LYS A 320 -0.13 -21.66 -3.43
N ILE A 321 -0.55 -21.59 -4.69
CA ILE A 321 -0.68 -22.72 -5.59
C ILE A 321 0.05 -22.45 -6.90
N ASN A 322 0.71 -23.49 -7.41
CA ASN A 322 1.13 -23.56 -8.80
C ASN A 322 0.03 -24.32 -9.57
N GLU A 323 -0.77 -23.61 -10.38
CA GLU A 323 -1.89 -24.24 -11.10
C GLU A 323 -1.43 -25.24 -12.18
N GLN A 324 -0.19 -25.12 -12.67
CA GLN A 324 0.37 -26.03 -13.68
C GLN A 324 0.75 -27.39 -13.09
N THR A 325 1.21 -27.41 -11.83
CA THR A 325 1.62 -28.65 -11.13
C THR A 325 0.65 -29.09 -10.03
N ASN A 326 -0.36 -28.27 -9.74
CA ASN A 326 -1.27 -28.39 -8.60
C ASN A 326 -0.58 -28.42 -7.22
N GLN A 327 0.66 -27.94 -7.14
CA GLN A 327 1.41 -27.92 -5.88
C GLN A 327 0.94 -26.77 -4.99
N ILE A 328 0.59 -27.09 -3.74
CA ILE A 328 0.16 -26.12 -2.73
C ILE A 328 1.26 -25.99 -1.66
N SER A 329 1.54 -24.76 -1.25
CA SER A 329 2.48 -24.47 -0.16
C SER A 329 2.04 -23.25 0.65
N PRO A 330 2.40 -23.15 1.94
CA PRO A 330 2.11 -21.96 2.74
C PRO A 330 3.05 -20.79 2.42
N TRP A 331 2.62 -19.58 2.77
CA TRP A 331 3.48 -18.39 2.80
C TRP A 331 4.28 -18.30 4.10
N THR A 332 5.27 -19.17 4.28
CA THR A 332 6.05 -19.26 5.53
C THR A 332 6.72 -17.94 5.92
N ASP A 333 7.20 -17.18 4.93
CA ASP A 333 7.89 -15.90 5.09
C ASP A 333 6.96 -14.71 5.37
N LYS A 334 5.63 -14.89 5.22
CA LYS A 334 4.64 -13.80 5.36
C LYS A 334 3.51 -14.14 6.32
N MET A 335 3.53 -15.32 6.96
CA MET A 335 2.39 -15.83 7.72
C MET A 335 1.96 -14.88 8.85
N GLU A 336 2.92 -14.35 9.62
CA GLU A 336 2.63 -13.37 10.68
C GLU A 336 1.91 -12.13 10.12
N TRP A 337 2.44 -11.56 9.05
CA TRP A 337 1.83 -10.41 8.38
C TRP A 337 0.43 -10.74 7.84
N ILE A 338 0.26 -11.90 7.20
CA ILE A 338 -1.04 -12.37 6.66
C ILE A 338 -2.09 -12.43 7.77
N LEU A 339 -1.77 -13.04 8.91
CA LEU A 339 -2.72 -13.21 10.00
C LEU A 339 -3.07 -11.87 10.66
N ASN A 340 -2.08 -11.00 10.87
CA ASN A 340 -2.31 -9.67 11.43
C ASN A 340 -3.20 -8.82 10.50
N VAL A 341 -2.90 -8.82 9.19
CA VAL A 341 -3.72 -8.13 8.20
C VAL A 341 -5.15 -8.67 8.19
N ASN A 342 -5.33 -9.99 8.19
CA ASN A 342 -6.67 -10.60 8.18
C ASN A 342 -7.50 -10.19 9.40
N LYS A 343 -6.88 -10.17 10.58
CA LYS A 343 -7.52 -9.69 11.81
C LYS A 343 -7.89 -8.21 11.71
N ASN A 344 -7.00 -7.38 11.19
CA ASN A 344 -7.26 -5.95 11.01
C ASN A 344 -8.35 -5.69 9.98
N TRP A 345 -8.38 -6.47 8.90
CA TRP A 345 -9.39 -6.40 7.86
C TRP A 345 -10.78 -6.64 8.42
N ASP A 346 -10.99 -7.72 9.17
CA ASP A 346 -12.32 -7.96 9.74
C ASP A 346 -12.78 -6.83 10.68
N LYS A 347 -11.86 -6.17 11.40
CA LYS A 347 -12.19 -5.04 12.27
C LYS A 347 -12.68 -3.83 11.46
N VAL A 348 -11.99 -3.49 10.37
CA VAL A 348 -12.39 -2.35 9.53
C VAL A 348 -13.63 -2.66 8.68
N ASP A 349 -13.83 -3.92 8.27
CA ASP A 349 -15.07 -4.35 7.63
C ASP A 349 -16.26 -4.25 8.59
N ARG A 350 -16.10 -4.69 9.84
CA ARG A 350 -17.14 -4.54 10.86
C ARG A 350 -17.53 -3.08 11.06
N ILE A 351 -16.56 -2.19 11.25
CA ILE A 351 -16.82 -0.74 11.40
C ILE A 351 -17.52 -0.18 10.16
N PHE A 352 -17.10 -0.60 8.96
CA PHE A 352 -17.73 -0.14 7.71
C PHE A 352 -19.22 -0.49 7.66
N LEU A 353 -19.55 -1.74 7.99
CA LEU A 353 -20.91 -2.26 7.96
C LEU A 353 -21.79 -1.66 9.07
N GLU A 354 -21.22 -1.35 10.24
CA GLU A 354 -21.90 -0.63 11.31
C GLU A 354 -22.29 0.80 10.87
N GLU A 355 -21.40 1.51 10.18
CA GLU A 355 -21.68 2.88 9.73
C GLU A 355 -22.51 2.94 8.45
N ILE A 356 -22.42 1.94 7.56
CA ILE A 356 -23.14 1.85 6.29
C ILE A 356 -23.95 0.54 6.24
N PRO A 357 -25.01 0.42 7.07
CA PRO A 357 -25.76 -0.83 7.24
C PRO A 357 -26.57 -1.24 6.00
N ASN A 358 -26.85 -0.32 5.08
CA ASN A 358 -27.58 -0.62 3.84
C ASN A 358 -26.66 -1.10 2.69
N SER A 359 -25.38 -1.36 2.99
CA SER A 359 -24.45 -1.92 2.01
C SER A 359 -24.72 -3.42 1.78
N ILE A 360 -24.28 -3.92 0.63
CA ILE A 360 -24.19 -5.35 0.34
C ILE A 360 -22.80 -5.80 0.74
N TYR A 361 -22.70 -6.78 1.62
CA TYR A 361 -21.47 -7.43 2.02
C TYR A 361 -21.31 -8.77 1.29
N ILE A 362 -20.29 -8.87 0.44
CA ILE A 362 -19.90 -10.14 -0.20
C ILE A 362 -18.77 -10.75 0.62
N ASP A 363 -19.10 -11.71 1.48
CA ASP A 363 -18.14 -12.36 2.37
C ASP A 363 -17.29 -13.41 1.61
N LYS A 364 -16.03 -13.08 1.36
CA LYS A 364 -15.03 -13.99 0.77
C LYS A 364 -13.97 -14.45 1.76
N ARG A 365 -14.17 -14.25 3.07
CA ARG A 365 -13.18 -14.57 4.10
C ARG A 365 -12.91 -16.07 4.24
N THR A 366 -13.86 -16.92 3.83
CA THR A 366 -13.75 -18.39 3.86
C THR A 366 -13.64 -19.01 2.46
N THR A 367 -13.03 -18.29 1.52
CA THR A 367 -12.82 -18.78 0.15
C THR A 367 -11.92 -20.02 0.09
N HIS A 368 -12.21 -20.93 -0.84
CA HIS A 368 -11.39 -22.11 -1.12
C HIS A 368 -10.23 -21.83 -2.09
N TRP A 369 -10.31 -20.70 -2.80
CA TRP A 369 -9.29 -20.22 -3.72
C TRP A 369 -8.00 -19.86 -2.99
N LYS A 370 -6.87 -20.04 -3.67
CA LYS A 370 -5.51 -19.79 -3.14
C LYS A 370 -4.82 -18.70 -3.94
N SER A 371 -3.68 -18.20 -3.47
CA SER A 371 -2.86 -17.28 -4.26
C SER A 371 -2.18 -18.02 -5.41
N ASP A 372 -2.30 -17.52 -6.62
CA ASP A 372 -1.64 -18.11 -7.79
C ASP A 372 -0.22 -17.56 -7.94
N VAL A 373 0.78 -18.45 -7.99
CA VAL A 373 2.19 -18.06 -8.17
C VAL A 373 2.47 -17.49 -9.56
N PHE A 374 1.60 -17.76 -10.54
CA PHE A 374 1.68 -17.26 -11.91
C PHE A 374 0.60 -16.22 -12.23
N SER A 375 0.03 -15.59 -11.20
CA SER A 375 -0.97 -14.54 -11.40
C SER A 375 -0.46 -13.48 -12.39
N PRO A 376 -1.26 -13.08 -13.40
CA PRO A 376 -0.87 -12.08 -14.39
C PRO A 376 -0.88 -10.64 -13.83
N MET A 377 -1.06 -10.50 -12.51
CA MET A 377 -1.11 -9.22 -11.83
C MET A 377 0.29 -8.64 -11.68
N ILE A 378 0.40 -7.33 -11.88
CA ILE A 378 1.64 -6.59 -11.65
C ILE A 378 2.09 -6.83 -10.20
N GLY A 379 3.32 -7.32 -10.02
CA GLY A 379 3.86 -7.75 -8.73
C GLY A 379 3.93 -9.28 -8.56
N GLY A 380 3.35 -10.06 -9.48
CA GLY A 380 3.47 -11.52 -9.50
C GLY A 380 2.85 -12.20 -8.29
N ALA A 381 3.49 -13.25 -7.77
CA ALA A 381 2.97 -14.02 -6.64
C ALA A 381 2.83 -13.18 -5.36
N SER A 382 1.61 -13.05 -4.84
CA SER A 382 1.30 -12.33 -3.60
C SER A 382 0.17 -13.03 -2.85
N PRO A 383 0.13 -12.98 -1.50
CA PRO A 383 -1.02 -13.43 -0.71
C PRO A 383 -2.37 -12.81 -1.13
N SER A 384 -2.32 -11.66 -1.82
CA SER A 384 -3.47 -10.94 -2.35
C SER A 384 -3.89 -11.33 -3.77
N HIS A 385 -3.10 -12.12 -4.48
CA HIS A 385 -3.33 -12.43 -5.90
C HIS A 385 -3.87 -13.85 -6.05
N TYR A 386 -5.19 -13.97 -5.92
CA TYR A 386 -5.89 -15.24 -6.00
C TYR A 386 -5.91 -15.84 -7.41
N GLN A 387 -6.24 -17.13 -7.50
CA GLN A 387 -6.57 -17.84 -8.74
C GLN A 387 -7.69 -17.15 -9.53
N SER A 388 -7.75 -17.40 -10.84
CA SER A 388 -8.76 -16.83 -11.76
C SER A 388 -10.20 -17.04 -11.28
N GLY A 389 -10.50 -18.21 -10.74
CA GLY A 389 -11.84 -18.56 -10.26
C GLY A 389 -12.36 -17.64 -9.16
N TYR A 390 -11.49 -17.12 -8.29
CA TYR A 390 -11.88 -16.14 -7.26
C TYR A 390 -12.52 -14.89 -7.87
N TYR A 391 -11.89 -14.31 -8.89
CA TYR A 391 -12.38 -13.07 -9.50
C TYR A 391 -13.63 -13.27 -10.36
N LYS A 392 -13.79 -14.47 -10.94
CA LYS A 392 -14.99 -14.85 -11.70
C LYS A 392 -16.18 -15.11 -10.78
N GLU A 393 -15.95 -15.80 -9.67
CA GLU A 393 -16.96 -16.02 -8.63
C GLU A 393 -17.40 -14.69 -8.01
N LEU A 394 -16.44 -13.83 -7.63
CA LEU A 394 -16.73 -12.51 -7.08
C LEU A 394 -17.50 -11.62 -8.07
N PHE A 395 -17.18 -11.69 -9.37
CA PHE A 395 -17.95 -10.99 -10.39
C PHE A 395 -19.40 -11.49 -10.46
N ASN A 396 -19.58 -12.81 -10.44
CA ASN A 396 -20.89 -13.45 -10.47
C ASN A 396 -21.75 -13.06 -9.25
N ASP A 397 -21.14 -12.94 -8.07
CA ASP A 397 -21.84 -12.46 -6.89
C ASP A 397 -22.28 -11.00 -7.05
N ILE A 398 -21.41 -10.13 -7.58
CA ILE A 398 -21.75 -8.72 -7.80
C ILE A 398 -22.92 -8.59 -8.79
N ILE A 399 -22.90 -9.31 -9.92
CA ILE A 399 -24.00 -9.25 -10.90
C ILE A 399 -25.29 -9.87 -10.37
N SER A 400 -25.23 -10.78 -9.38
CA SER A 400 -26.43 -11.44 -8.83
C SER A 400 -27.38 -10.47 -8.13
N PHE A 401 -26.87 -9.29 -7.73
CA PHE A 401 -27.67 -8.22 -7.13
C PHE A 401 -28.27 -7.25 -8.17
N LEU A 402 -27.97 -7.41 -9.46
CA LEU A 402 -28.68 -6.67 -10.51
C LEU A 402 -30.09 -7.26 -10.67
N SER A 403 -31.08 -6.41 -10.90
CA SER A 403 -32.45 -6.89 -11.14
C SER A 403 -32.50 -7.73 -12.42
N ARG A 404 -33.35 -8.78 -12.42
CA ARG A 404 -33.48 -9.72 -13.55
C ARG A 404 -33.85 -9.00 -14.84
N ASP A 405 -34.74 -8.02 -14.77
CA ASP A 405 -35.18 -7.22 -15.92
C ASP A 405 -34.00 -6.48 -16.59
N SER A 406 -33.06 -5.94 -15.79
CA SER A 406 -31.84 -5.28 -16.30
C SER A 406 -30.92 -6.24 -17.07
N VAL A 407 -30.88 -7.50 -16.65
CA VAL A 407 -29.98 -8.52 -17.21
C VAL A 407 -30.59 -9.15 -18.46
N ASP A 408 -31.90 -9.38 -18.46
CA ASP A 408 -32.62 -10.00 -19.57
C ASP A 408 -32.79 -9.03 -20.76
N GLU A 409 -32.99 -7.72 -20.56
CA GLU A 409 -33.00 -6.73 -21.66
C GLU A 409 -31.74 -6.77 -22.54
N LYS A 410 -30.57 -7.10 -21.96
CA LYS A 410 -29.34 -7.29 -22.73
C LYS A 410 -29.28 -8.63 -23.46
N ARG A 411 -29.90 -9.68 -22.91
CA ARG A 411 -29.96 -11.00 -23.56
C ARG A 411 -30.92 -11.01 -24.74
N TYR A 412 -31.97 -10.18 -24.71
CA TYR A 412 -32.94 -10.05 -25.80
C TYR A 412 -32.50 -9.12 -26.95
N ASN A 413 -31.50 -8.27 -26.73
CA ASN A 413 -30.93 -7.37 -27.75
C ASN A 413 -29.64 -7.93 -28.41
N GLN A 414 -29.41 -9.24 -28.29
CA GLN A 414 -28.41 -10.03 -29.04
C GLN A 414 -29.16 -10.99 -29.97
#